data_AF-A0A533S852-F1
#
_entry.id   AF-A0A533S852-F1
#
_cell.length_a   1.000
_cell.length_b   1.000
_cell.length_c   1.000
_cell.angle_alpha   90.00
_cell.angle_beta   90.00
_cell.angle_gamma   90.00
#
_symmetry.space_group_name_H-M   'P 1'
#
loop_
_entity.id
_entity.type
_entity.pdbx_description
1 polymer ?
#
loop_
_entity_poly.entity_id
_entity_poly.type
_entity_poly.pdbx_seq_one_letter_code
_entity_poly.pdbx_strand_id
1 'polypeptide(L)'
;MLRRAHRALKPGGLVVISGPIVDEGRCRATMALLAAFKLFIFVPWSMVYTSAEYRRMLEAAGFTDAKECSDSVMAAGKGVPSAAEKRGNSGRSEGR
;
A
#
# COMPACT_ATOMS: atom_id res chain seq x y z
N MET A 1 4.92 3.09 7.77
CA MET A 1 3.68 2.38 8.17
C MET A 1 3.40 1.13 7.31
N LEU A 2 3.41 1.24 5.98
CA LEU A 2 3.02 0.16 5.05
C LEU A 2 3.77 -1.17 5.25
N ARG A 3 5.10 -1.17 5.43
CA ARG A 3 5.87 -2.39 5.72
C ARG A 3 5.43 -3.10 7.01
N ARG A 4 4.97 -2.35 8.02
CA ARG A 4 4.44 -2.92 9.27
C ARG A 4 3.07 -3.56 9.03
N ALA A 5 2.20 -2.89 8.27
CA ALA A 5 0.91 -3.46 7.85
C ALA A 5 1.11 -4.74 7.02
N HIS A 6 2.02 -4.72 6.04
CA HIS A 6 2.36 -5.90 5.23
C HIS A 6 2.82 -7.09 6.10
N ARG A 7 3.67 -6.85 7.10
CA ARG A 7 4.12 -7.92 8.02
C ARG A 7 2.99 -8.48 8.87
N ALA A 8 2.05 -7.64 9.31
CA ALA A 8 0.94 -8.06 10.17
C ALA A 8 -0.17 -8.83 9.43
N LEU A 9 -0.32 -8.60 8.12
CA LEU A 9 -1.33 -9.30 7.32
C LEU A 9 -0.98 -10.78 7.13
N LYS A 10 -2.00 -11.64 7.18
CA LYS A 10 -1.89 -13.03 6.72
C LYS A 10 -1.65 -13.05 5.20
N PRO A 11 -1.02 -14.09 4.65
CA PRO A 11 -1.02 -14.31 3.21
C PRO A 11 -2.43 -14.25 2.62
N GLY A 12 -2.58 -13.59 1.47
CA GLY A 12 -3.89 -13.30 0.87
C GLY A 12 -4.66 -12.14 1.52
N GLY A 13 -4.10 -11.50 2.56
CA GLY A 13 -4.70 -10.32 3.20
C GLY A 13 -4.67 -9.07 2.31
N LEU A 14 -5.55 -8.12 2.60
CA LEU A 14 -5.73 -6.88 1.83
C LEU A 14 -5.41 -5.67 2.71
N VAL A 15 -4.70 -4.69 2.15
CA VAL A 15 -4.67 -3.32 2.70
C VAL A 15 -5.56 -2.42 1.85
N VAL A 16 -6.34 -1.56 2.52
CA VAL A 16 -7.16 -0.54 1.89
C VAL A 16 -6.75 0.81 2.47
N ILE A 17 -6.39 1.75 1.60
CA ILE A 17 -6.11 3.14 1.96
C ILE A 17 -7.30 3.96 1.48
N SER A 18 -7.99 4.62 2.41
CA SER A 18 -9.04 5.59 2.11
C SER A 18 -8.52 7.00 2.38
N GLY A 19 -8.58 7.86 1.37
CA GLY A 19 -8.08 9.23 1.46
C GLY A 19 -8.12 9.94 0.11
N PRO A 20 -7.84 11.25 0.07
CA PRO A 20 -7.79 11.99 -1.19
C PRO A 20 -6.71 11.42 -2.11
N ILE A 21 -7.10 11.13 -3.36
CA ILE A 21 -6.22 10.78 -4.47
C ILE A 21 -6.28 11.93 -5.46
N VAL A 22 -5.14 12.53 -5.74
CA VAL A 22 -5.03 13.59 -6.76
C VAL A 22 -4.72 12.99 -8.12
N ASP A 23 -5.18 13.65 -9.18
CA ASP A 23 -4.76 13.30 -10.54
C ASP A 23 -3.26 13.54 -10.73
N GLU A 24 -2.66 12.86 -11.71
CA GLU A 24 -1.22 12.92 -11.98
C GLU A 24 -0.73 14.35 -12.26
N GLY A 25 -1.56 15.14 -12.94
CA GLY A 25 -1.29 16.56 -13.21
C GLY A 25 -1.55 17.48 -12.00
N ARG A 26 -2.15 16.94 -10.93
CA ARG A 26 -2.56 17.64 -9.71
C ARG A 26 -3.39 18.90 -10.00
N CYS A 27 -4.32 18.83 -10.96
CA CYS A 27 -5.06 20.01 -11.40
C CYS A 27 -6.56 19.79 -11.68
N ARG A 28 -7.06 18.55 -11.69
CA ARG A 28 -8.45 18.24 -12.07
C ARG A 28 -9.28 17.68 -10.92
N ALA A 29 -8.66 16.98 -9.98
CA ALA A 29 -9.34 16.36 -8.84
C ALA A 29 -9.71 17.39 -7.76
N THR A 30 -10.68 18.26 -8.05
CA THR A 30 -11.04 19.45 -7.24
C THR A 30 -11.18 19.14 -5.75
N MET A 31 -11.91 18.08 -5.37
CA MET A 31 -12.09 17.73 -3.97
C MET A 31 -10.80 17.26 -3.28
N ALA A 32 -9.96 16.50 -3.99
CA ALA A 32 -8.66 16.08 -3.48
C ALA A 32 -7.68 17.25 -3.35
N LEU A 33 -7.74 18.23 -4.27
CA LEU A 33 -6.92 19.45 -4.21
C LEU A 33 -7.36 20.36 -3.06
N LEU A 34 -8.66 20.52 -2.82
CA LEU A 34 -9.16 21.23 -1.63
C LEU A 34 -8.73 20.53 -0.34
N ALA A 35 -8.75 19.19 -0.31
CA ALA A 35 -8.22 18.43 0.82
C ALA A 35 -6.71 18.68 1.01
N ALA A 36 -5.94 18.75 -0.07
CA ALA A 36 -4.52 19.08 -0.03
C ALA A 36 -4.26 20.46 0.58
N PHE A 37 -5.03 21.47 0.15
CA PHE A 37 -4.96 22.82 0.69
C PHE A 37 -5.31 22.87 2.19
N LYS A 38 -6.39 22.19 2.59
CA LYS A 38 -6.75 22.03 4.00
C LYS A 38 -5.61 21.40 4.80
N LEU A 39 -5.03 20.31 4.29
CA LEU A 39 -3.93 19.62 4.96
C LEU A 39 -2.68 20.49 5.08
N PHE A 40 -2.37 21.30 4.06
CA PHE A 40 -1.25 22.25 4.12
C PHE A 40 -1.39 23.25 5.28
N ILE A 41 -2.61 23.73 5.56
CA ILE A 41 -2.87 24.68 6.64
C ILE A 41 -2.77 24.02 8.02
N PHE A 42 -3.41 22.87 8.21
CA PHE A 42 -3.58 22.27 9.54
C PHE A 42 -2.53 21.22 9.89
N VAL A 43 -1.91 20.60 8.89
CA VAL A 43 -0.96 19.49 9.03
C VAL A 43 0.13 19.64 7.96
N PRO A 44 1.06 20.62 8.08
CA PRO A 44 1.97 21.00 6.99
C PRO A 44 2.91 19.89 6.50
N TRP A 45 3.13 18.86 7.30
CA TRP A 45 3.90 17.67 6.94
C TRP A 45 3.10 16.61 6.18
N SER A 46 1.79 16.82 5.99
CA SER A 46 0.93 15.92 5.24
C SER A 46 1.01 16.20 3.75
N MET A 47 0.90 15.14 2.96
CA MET A 47 0.85 15.21 1.50
C MET A 47 -0.35 14.40 0.99
N VAL A 48 -0.89 14.84 -0.14
CA VAL A 48 -1.79 14.04 -0.96
C VAL A 48 -1.02 13.41 -2.10
N TYR A 49 -1.37 12.18 -2.44
CA TYR A 49 -0.63 11.38 -3.40
C TYR A 49 -1.49 11.03 -4.61
N THR A 50 -0.83 10.85 -5.74
CA THR A 50 -1.45 10.31 -6.93
C THR A 50 -1.62 8.80 -6.80
N SER A 51 -2.46 8.21 -7.65
CA SER A 51 -2.61 6.76 -7.76
C SER A 51 -1.27 6.05 -8.00
N ALA A 52 -0.47 6.58 -8.92
CA ALA A 52 0.85 6.06 -9.25
C ALA A 52 1.83 6.12 -8.06
N GLU A 53 1.79 7.19 -7.25
CA GLU A 53 2.61 7.31 -6.05
C GLU A 53 2.20 6.31 -4.97
N TYR A 54 0.89 6.17 -4.70
CA TYR A 54 0.39 5.15 -3.79
C TYR A 54 0.82 3.75 -4.22
N ARG A 55 0.67 3.44 -5.52
CA ARG A 55 1.09 2.16 -6.09
C ARG A 55 2.57 1.89 -5.84
N ARG A 56 3.46 2.84 -6.13
CA ARG A 56 4.90 2.72 -5.84
C ARG A 56 5.18 2.49 -4.36
N MET A 57 4.50 3.21 -3.47
CA MET A 57 4.67 3.04 -2.02
C MET A 57 4.20 1.66 -1.53
N LEU A 58 3.09 1.14 -2.07
CA LEU A 58 2.55 -0.17 -1.75
C LEU A 58 3.47 -1.29 -2.27
N GLU A 59 3.90 -1.20 -3.53
CA GLU A 59 4.84 -2.14 -4.15
C GLU A 59 6.18 -2.16 -3.40
N ALA A 60 6.74 -0.99 -3.07
CA ALA A 60 7.97 -0.87 -2.30
C ALA A 60 7.86 -1.45 -0.87
N ALA A 61 6.64 -1.55 -0.33
CA ALA A 61 6.38 -2.17 0.96
C ALA A 61 6.17 -3.69 0.90
N GLY A 62 6.10 -4.28 -0.30
CA GLY A 62 5.93 -5.71 -0.55
C GLY A 62 4.52 -6.15 -0.93
N PHE A 63 3.58 -5.20 -1.08
CA PHE A 63 2.24 -5.52 -1.57
C PHE A 63 2.24 -5.78 -3.08
N THR A 64 1.24 -6.53 -3.54
CA THR A 64 1.00 -6.90 -4.95
C THR A 64 -0.41 -6.48 -5.37
N ASP A 65 -0.70 -6.39 -6.67
CA ASP A 65 -2.02 -5.98 -7.20
C ASP A 65 -2.53 -4.66 -6.62
N ALA A 66 -1.65 -3.65 -6.57
CA ALA A 66 -2.01 -2.32 -6.09
C ALA A 66 -2.84 -1.58 -7.15
N LYS A 67 -4.09 -1.26 -6.80
CA LYS A 67 -5.05 -0.64 -7.71
C LYS A 67 -5.90 0.41 -7.02
N GLU A 68 -6.32 1.38 -7.80
CA GLU A 68 -7.37 2.31 -7.44
C GLU A 68 -8.72 1.64 -7.68
N CYS A 69 -9.55 1.59 -6.63
CA CYS A 69 -10.89 1.01 -6.71
C CYS A 69 -11.97 2.09 -6.89
N SER A 70 -11.67 3.33 -6.53
CA SER A 70 -12.50 4.54 -6.70
C SER A 70 -11.64 5.78 -6.44
N ASP A 71 -12.19 6.97 -6.70
CA ASP A 71 -11.56 8.30 -6.58
C ASP A 71 -10.88 8.62 -5.23
N SER A 72 -11.09 7.80 -4.20
CA SER A 72 -10.50 7.98 -2.87
C SER A 72 -10.04 6.69 -2.20
N VAL A 73 -9.95 5.58 -2.96
CA VAL A 73 -9.63 4.27 -2.41
C VAL A 73 -8.57 3.55 -3.23
N MET A 74 -7.45 3.25 -2.58
CA MET A 74 -6.43 2.32 -3.08
C MET A 74 -6.51 1.01 -2.32
N ALA A 75 -6.38 -0.12 -3.01
CA ALA A 75 -6.28 -1.44 -2.41
C ALA A 75 -5.06 -2.20 -2.94
N ALA A 76 -4.43 -3.02 -2.08
CA ALA A 76 -3.36 -3.94 -2.51
C ALA A 76 -3.29 -5.20 -1.63
N GLY A 77 -2.98 -6.32 -2.26
CA GLY A 77 -2.92 -7.63 -1.59
C GLY A 77 -1.53 -7.97 -1.07
N LYS A 78 -1.48 -8.86 -0.08
CA LYS A 78 -0.28 -9.61 0.29
C LYS A 78 -0.29 -10.94 -0.44
N GLY A 79 0.74 -11.21 -1.23
CA GLY A 79 0.88 -12.45 -1.98
C GLY A 79 0.73 -13.70 -1.09
N VAL A 80 0.17 -14.76 -1.66
CA VAL A 80 0.17 -16.08 -1.04
C VAL A 80 1.52 -16.72 -1.35
N PRO A 81 2.34 -17.12 -0.35
CA PRO A 81 3.58 -17.81 -0.62
C PRO A 81 3.26 -19.12 -1.34
N SER A 82 3.90 -19.33 -2.48
CA SER A 82 3.76 -20.55 -3.27
C SER A 82 4.16 -21.77 -2.41
N ALA A 83 3.42 -22.87 -2.53
CA ALA A 83 3.61 -24.08 -1.74
C ALA A 83 5.04 -24.67 -1.81
N ALA A 84 5.85 -24.27 -2.79
CA ALA A 84 7.25 -24.67 -2.92
C ALA A 84 8.16 -24.14 -1.79
N GLU A 85 7.83 -23.02 -1.16
CA GLU A 85 8.69 -22.37 -0.15
C GLU A 85 8.63 -23.06 1.23
N LYS A 86 7.60 -23.87 1.48
CA LYS A 86 7.44 -24.59 2.76
C LYS A 86 8.32 -25.82 2.92
N ARG A 87 8.93 -26.35 1.83
CA ARG A 87 9.77 -27.57 1.90
C ARG A 87 11.25 -27.30 2.25
N GLY A 88 11.68 -26.05 2.35
CA GLY A 88 13.09 -25.70 2.55
C GLY A 88 13.62 -25.67 3.99
N ASN A 89 12.78 -25.81 5.02
CA ASN A 89 13.21 -25.59 6.42
C ASN A 89 13.05 -26.80 7.37
N SER A 90 13.04 -28.03 6.82
CA SER A 90 12.84 -29.27 7.59
C SER A 90 14.09 -30.15 7.71
N GLY A 91 15.30 -29.60 7.53
CA GLY A 91 16.50 -30.43 7.43
C GLY A 91 17.73 -29.83 8.11
N ARG A 92 17.71 -29.65 9.43
CA ARG A 92 18.95 -29.65 10.22
C ARG A 92 18.70 -30.03 11.68
N SER A 93 18.45 -31.31 11.91
CA SER A 93 18.66 -31.96 13.22
C SER A 93 19.15 -33.38 13.00
N GLU A 94 20.48 -33.55 12.98
CA GLU A 94 21.24 -34.79 13.19
C GLU A 94 22.73 -34.38 13.04
N GLY A 95 23.67 -34.70 13.94
CA GLY A 95 23.62 -35.48 15.16
C GLY A 95 24.90 -35.25 15.99
N ARG A 96 24.83 -35.76 17.22
CA ARG A 96 25.87 -36.19 18.17
C ARG A 96 27.27 -35.60 18.08
#